data_AF-A0A8T6UD79-F1
#
_entry.id   AF-A0A8T6UD79-F1
#
_cell.length_a   1.000
_cell.length_b   1.000
_cell.length_c   1.000
_cell.angle_alpha   90.00
_cell.angle_beta   90.00
_cell.angle_gamma   90.00
#
_symmetry.space_group_name_H-M   'P 1'
#
loop_
_entity.id
_entity.type
_entity.pdbx_description
1 polymer ?
#
loop_
_entity_poly.entity_id
_entity_poly.type
_entity_poly.pdbx_seq_one_letter_code
_entity_poly.pdbx_strand_id
1 'polypeptide(L)' 'MSDTEVPEGYRVIDANGYSVMPGLHDCHVHLMIVGHGVYSEYFPRYDDRMREILPISARQLLMAGVTSARDLG' A
#
# COMPACT_ATOMS: atom_id res chain seq x y z
N MET A 1 9.25 -19.34 -26.47
CA MET A 1 9.92 -18.05 -26.20
C MET A 1 9.07 -16.96 -26.84
N SER A 2 8.98 -15.78 -26.22
CA SER A 2 8.28 -14.64 -26.82
C SER A 2 9.09 -14.13 -28.03
N ASP A 3 8.43 -13.79 -29.13
CA ASP A 3 9.04 -13.23 -30.36
C ASP A 3 9.30 -11.70 -30.26
N THR A 4 9.07 -11.11 -29.09
CA THR A 4 9.27 -9.68 -28.87
C THR A 4 10.63 -9.44 -28.23
N GLU A 5 11.53 -8.79 -28.96
CA GLU A 5 12.78 -8.30 -28.41
C GLU A 5 12.54 -7.14 -27.43
N VAL A 6 13.33 -7.10 -26.36
CA VAL A 6 13.34 -5.97 -25.43
C VAL A 6 14.04 -4.80 -26.13
N PRO A 7 13.40 -3.61 -26.29
CA PRO A 7 14.03 -2.49 -26.96
C PRO A 7 15.29 -1.98 -26.26
N GLU A 8 16.19 -1.35 -27.02
CA GLU A 8 17.42 -0.74 -26.48
C GLU A 8 17.11 0.36 -25.46
N GLY A 9 17.96 0.48 -24.43
CA GLY A 9 17.86 1.52 -23.39
C GLY A 9 16.86 1.22 -22.27
N TYR A 10 16.15 0.09 -22.31
CA TYR A 10 15.24 -0.31 -21.23
C TYR A 10 16.01 -0.86 -20.03
N ARG A 11 15.53 -0.56 -18.82
CA ARG A 11 16.06 -1.13 -17.58
C ARG A 11 15.65 -2.59 -17.44
N VAL A 12 16.61 -3.50 -17.45
CA VAL A 12 16.41 -4.92 -17.18
C VAL A 12 16.42 -5.16 -15.66
N ILE A 13 15.47 -5.93 -15.15
CA ILE A 13 15.38 -6.36 -13.75
C ILE A 13 15.41 -7.89 -13.73
N ASP A 14 16.37 -8.47 -13.01
CA ASP A 14 16.44 -9.92 -12.82
C ASP A 14 15.45 -10.35 -11.71
N ALA A 15 14.47 -11.16 -12.10
CA ALA A 15 13.46 -11.70 -11.20
C ALA A 15 13.63 -13.21 -10.93
N ASN A 16 14.77 -13.81 -11.30
CA ASN A 16 15.04 -15.22 -11.04
C ASN A 16 14.92 -15.55 -9.55
N GLY A 17 14.15 -16.60 -9.22
CA GLY A 17 13.90 -17.00 -7.83
C GLY A 17 12.83 -16.18 -7.11
N TYR A 18 12.19 -15.21 -7.78
CA TYR A 18 11.09 -14.41 -7.24
C TYR A 18 9.79 -14.62 -8.04
N SER A 19 8.66 -14.17 -7.47
CA SER A 19 7.38 -14.07 -8.19
C SER A 19 7.11 -12.61 -8.54
N VAL A 20 6.77 -12.36 -9.81
CA VAL A 20 6.33 -11.05 -10.28
C VAL A 20 4.81 -10.97 -10.17
N MET A 21 4.30 -9.96 -9.46
CA MET A 21 2.88 -9.71 -9.27
C MET A 21 2.52 -8.27 -9.65
N PRO A 22 1.27 -7.98 -10.04
CA PRO A 22 0.79 -6.60 -10.03
C PRO A 22 0.83 -6.04 -8.61
N GLY A 23 0.81 -4.71 -8.49
CA GLY A 23 0.61 -4.08 -7.20
C GLY A 23 -0.74 -4.48 -6.60
N LEU A 24 -0.77 -4.76 -5.29
CA LEU A 24 -1.97 -5.26 -4.63
C LEU A 24 -3.01 -4.14 -4.53
N HIS A 25 -4.29 -4.52 -4.65
CA HIS A 25 -5.43 -3.63 -4.48
C HIS A 25 -6.24 -4.08 -3.26
N ASP A 26 -6.30 -3.25 -2.23
CA ASP A 26 -7.11 -3.52 -1.03
C ASP A 26 -8.45 -2.79 -1.13
N CYS A 27 -9.53 -3.57 -1.26
CA CYS A 27 -10.88 -3.03 -1.44
C CYS A 27 -11.54 -2.54 -0.14
N HIS A 28 -10.93 -2.77 1.03
CA HIS A 28 -11.52 -2.41 2.32
C HIS A 28 -10.44 -2.04 3.34
N VAL A 29 -10.10 -0.75 3.40
CA VAL A 29 -9.21 -0.20 4.44
C VAL A 29 -9.91 0.87 5.28
N HIS A 30 -9.26 1.24 6.38
CA HIS A 30 -9.61 2.36 7.25
C HIS A 30 -8.35 3.20 7.45
N LEU A 31 -8.15 4.26 6.68
CA LEU A 31 -6.88 5.02 6.72
C LEU A 31 -6.74 5.83 8.02
N MET A 32 -7.84 6.13 8.71
CA MET A 32 -7.81 6.94 9.91
C MET A 32 -7.23 6.20 11.14
N ILE A 33 -6.88 4.92 11.01
CA ILE A 33 -6.35 4.09 12.10
C ILE A 33 -5.00 3.46 11.73
N VAL A 34 -4.02 3.57 12.63
CA VAL A 34 -2.74 2.85 12.54
C VAL A 34 -2.62 1.88 13.72
N GLY A 35 -2.74 0.57 13.44
CA GLY A 35 -2.43 -0.52 14.37
C GLY A 35 -3.39 -0.78 15.54
N HIS A 36 -4.21 0.18 15.97
CA HIS A 36 -5.06 0.05 17.17
C HIS A 36 -6.56 -0.06 16.83
N GLY A 37 -7.18 -1.19 17.15
CA GLY A 37 -8.57 -1.52 16.74
C GLY A 37 -9.70 -1.07 17.67
N VAL A 38 -9.41 -0.46 18.82
CA VAL A 38 -10.45 -0.07 19.80
C VAL A 38 -10.80 1.41 19.63
N TYR A 39 -11.93 1.67 18.98
CA TYR A 39 -12.30 3.02 18.53
C TYR A 39 -12.54 3.98 19.71
N SER A 40 -13.09 3.48 20.81
CA SER A 40 -13.35 4.26 22.04
C SER A 40 -12.08 4.76 22.73
N GLU A 41 -10.93 4.15 22.45
CA GLU A 41 -9.64 4.58 23.00
C GLU A 41 -8.83 5.40 21.98
N TYR A 42 -8.92 5.03 20.70
CA TYR A 42 -8.15 5.66 19.63
C TYR A 42 -8.58 7.09 19.33
N PHE A 43 -9.87 7.30 19.02
CA PHE A 43 -10.36 8.60 18.55
C PHE A 43 -10.17 9.70 19.61
N PRO A 44 -10.51 9.49 20.90
CA PRO A 44 -10.27 10.52 21.91
C PRO A 44 -8.80 10.96 22.05
N ARG A 45 -7.85 10.12 21.62
CA ARG A 45 -6.41 10.40 21.72
C ARG A 45 -5.81 11.02 20.47
N TYR A 46 -6.42 10.81 19.30
CA TYR A 46 -5.77 11.06 18.02
C TYR A 46 -6.64 11.83 17.00
N ASP A 47 -7.88 12.16 17.31
CA ASP A 47 -8.80 12.86 16.38
C ASP A 47 -8.22 14.18 15.83
N ASP A 48 -7.42 14.89 16.61
CA ASP A 48 -6.73 16.13 16.21
C ASP A 48 -5.50 15.90 15.30
N ARG A 49 -5.07 14.64 15.11
CA ARG A 49 -3.88 14.25 14.33
C ARG A 49 -4.17 13.55 13.01
N MET A 50 -5.42 13.55 12.54
CA MET A 50 -5.83 12.85 11.32
C MET A 50 -4.98 13.21 10.08
N ARG A 51 -4.57 14.47 9.94
CA ARG A 51 -3.71 14.91 8.82
C ARG A 51 -2.33 14.23 8.80
N GLU A 52 -1.85 13.76 9.94
CA GLU A 52 -0.60 13.01 10.06
C GLU A 52 -0.84 11.50 9.90
N ILE A 53 -1.93 11.00 10.46
CA ILE A 53 -2.24 9.56 10.49
C ILE A 53 -2.58 9.01 9.10
N LEU A 54 -3.44 9.69 8.34
CA LEU A 54 -3.85 9.24 7.00
C LEU A 54 -2.67 8.91 6.07
N PRO A 55 -1.66 9.79 5.90
CA PRO A 55 -0.50 9.48 5.06
C PRO A 55 0.41 8.39 5.65
N ILE A 56 0.47 8.24 6.99
CA ILE A 56 1.21 7.15 7.63
C ILE A 56 0.56 5.80 7.29
N SER A 57 -0.76 5.67 7.45
CA SER A 57 -1.50 4.46 7.10
C SER A 57 -1.32 4.09 5.63
N ALA A 58 -1.45 5.07 4.72
CA ALA A 58 -1.25 4.85 3.29
C ALA A 58 0.19 4.39 2.97
N ARG A 59 1.19 4.94 3.65
CA ARG A 59 2.59 4.51 3.48
C ARG A 59 2.81 3.09 3.99
N GLN A 60 2.17 2.68 5.09
CA GLN A 60 2.27 1.31 5.59
C GLN A 60 1.67 0.30 4.60
N LEU A 61 0.52 0.63 4.00
CA LEU A 61 -0.07 -0.17 2.90
C LEU A 61 0.90 -0.33 1.73
N LEU A 62 1.52 0.77 1.27
CA LEU A 62 2.50 0.73 0.19
C LEU A 62 3.72 -0.15 0.51
N MET A 63 4.24 -0.05 1.73
CA MET A 63 5.36 -0.89 2.19
C MET A 63 4.98 -2.38 2.29
N ALA A 64 3.69 -2.70 2.41
CA ALA A 64 3.15 -4.05 2.37
C ALA A 64 2.81 -4.53 0.94
N GLY A 65 3.08 -3.73 -0.09
CA GLY A 65 2.82 -4.08 -1.50
C GLY A 65 1.44 -3.65 -2.03
N VAL A 66 0.62 -2.97 -1.20
CA VAL A 66 -0.67 -2.41 -1.61
C VAL A 66 -0.45 -1.07 -2.29
N THR A 67 -0.57 -1.04 -3.61
CA THR A 67 -0.36 0.17 -4.43
C THR A 67 -1.65 0.94 -4.67
N SER A 68 -2.81 0.38 -4.29
CA SER A 68 -4.11 1.03 -4.42
C SER A 68 -5.05 0.53 -3.32
N ALA A 69 -5.81 1.42 -2.72
CA ALA A 69 -6.74 1.06 -1.66
C ALA A 69 -8.04 1.85 -1.78
N ARG A 70 -9.15 1.22 -1.37
CA ARG A 70 -10.45 1.87 -1.20
C ARG A 70 -10.72 2.06 0.29
N ASP A 71 -10.64 3.32 0.71
CA ASP A 71 -10.98 3.71 2.07
C ASP A 71 -12.50 3.65 2.30
N LEU A 72 -12.91 2.98 3.36
CA LEU A 72 -14.32 2.75 3.72
C LEU A 72 -14.66 3.20 5.15
N GLY A 73 -13.74 3.86 5.84
CA GLY A 73 -13.98 4.46 7.15
C GLY A 73 -12.90 5.44 7.53
#